data_AF-A0A9D9J2N3-F1
#
_entry.id   AF-A0A9D9J2N3-F1
#
_cell.length_a   1.000
_cell.length_b   1.000
_cell.length_c   1.000
_cell.angle_alpha   90.00
_cell.angle_beta   90.00
_cell.angle_gamma   90.00
#
_symmetry.space_group_name_H-M   'P 1'
#
loop_
_entity.id
_entity.type
_entity.pdbx_description
1 polymer ?
#
loop_
_entity_poly.entity_id
_entity_poly.type
_entity_poly.pdbx_seq_one_letter_code
_entity_poly.pdbx_strand_id
1 'polypeptide(L)'
;MNDKQIIARNIKLMRQANNLTQESVADFLGTGRSAYSNYESGTRELPLAAMEKLADLYGCDIYTLYEENSDVVENMLATAFRVDNLSPEDMAQIASFKRVVKNYLKLDMLLKR
;
A
#
# COMPACT_ATOMS: atom_id res chain seq x y z
N MET A 1 17.65 -5.55 -7.24
CA MET A 1 17.26 -6.19 -5.96
C MET A 1 16.45 -7.45 -6.28
N ASN A 2 16.32 -8.40 -5.36
CA ASN A 2 15.35 -9.50 -5.52
C ASN A 2 13.92 -8.95 -5.26
N ASP A 3 12.91 -9.44 -5.97
CA ASP A 3 11.48 -9.05 -5.85
C ASP A 3 11.00 -8.89 -4.40
N LYS A 4 11.35 -9.84 -3.52
CA LYS A 4 11.04 -9.80 -2.08
C LYS A 4 11.58 -8.54 -1.39
N GLN A 5 12.79 -8.11 -1.75
CA GLN A 5 13.40 -6.90 -1.20
C GLN A 5 12.78 -5.62 -1.76
N ILE A 6 12.36 -5.65 -3.03
CA ILE A 6 11.65 -4.53 -3.67
C ILE A 6 10.30 -4.34 -2.96
N ILE A 7 9.52 -5.41 -2.79
CA ILE A 7 8.24 -5.39 -2.09
C ILE A 7 8.42 -4.89 -0.66
N ALA A 8 9.37 -5.45 0.09
CA ALA A 8 9.64 -5.08 1.48
C ALA A 8 9.96 -3.58 1.64
N ARG A 9 10.80 -3.05 0.75
CA ARG A 9 11.11 -1.61 0.69
C ARG A 9 9.86 -0.78 0.37
N ASN A 10 9.11 -1.17 -0.67
CA ASN A 10 7.99 -0.38 -1.17
C ASN A 10 6.83 -0.32 -0.17
N ILE A 11 6.45 -1.43 0.48
CA ILE A 11 5.40 -1.41 1.51
C ILE A 11 5.77 -0.52 2.70
N LYS A 12 7.06 -0.45 3.03
CA LYS A 12 7.59 0.40 4.10
C LYS A 12 7.52 1.88 3.72
N LEU A 13 7.95 2.23 2.50
CA LEU A 13 7.85 3.59 1.98
C LEU A 13 6.40 4.05 1.93
N MET A 14 5.50 3.22 1.42
CA MET A 14 4.06 3.51 1.38
C MET A 14 3.48 3.69 2.78
N ARG A 15 3.83 2.84 3.73
CA ARG A 15 3.40 2.99 5.13
C ARG A 15 3.86 4.34 5.71
N GLN A 16 5.14 4.66 5.55
CA GLN A 16 5.72 5.89 6.08
C GLN A 16 5.10 7.13 5.45
N ALA A 17 4.86 7.12 4.13
CA ALA A 17 4.21 8.23 3.44
C ALA A 17 2.75 8.43 3.87
N ASN A 18 2.07 7.39 4.35
CA ASN A 18 0.72 7.49 4.91
C ASN A 18 0.74 7.74 6.44
N ASN A 19 1.90 8.02 7.04
CA ASN A 19 2.08 8.24 8.48
C ASN A 19 1.56 7.09 9.38
N LEU A 20 1.56 5.86 8.86
CA LEU A 20 1.04 4.70 9.58
C LEU A 20 2.11 4.00 10.41
N THR A 21 1.70 3.44 11.54
CA THR A 21 2.57 2.59 12.36
C THR A 21 2.57 1.15 11.84
N GLN A 22 3.60 0.38 12.19
CA GLN A 22 3.61 -1.06 11.87
C GLN A 22 2.44 -1.79 12.55
N GLU A 23 2.02 -1.33 13.73
CA GLU A 23 0.87 -1.89 14.47
C GLU A 23 -0.42 -1.69 13.68
N SER A 24 -0.72 -0.45 13.26
CA SER A 24 -1.96 -0.13 12.56
C SER A 24 -2.12 -0.90 11.24
N VAL A 25 -1.02 -1.12 10.50
CA VAL A 25 -1.07 -1.93 9.28
C VAL A 25 -1.21 -3.42 9.59
N ALA A 26 -0.56 -3.90 10.66
CA ALA A 26 -0.70 -5.29 11.08
C ALA A 26 -2.15 -5.62 11.48
N ASP A 27 -2.78 -4.73 12.25
CA ASP A 27 -4.20 -4.83 12.64
C ASP A 27 -5.12 -4.86 11.42
N PHE A 28 -4.90 -3.96 10.45
CA PHE A 28 -5.66 -3.94 9.20
C PHE A 28 -5.52 -5.25 8.39
N LEU A 29 -4.32 -5.84 8.38
CA LEU A 29 -4.07 -7.11 7.72
C LEU A 29 -4.62 -8.32 8.51
N GLY A 30 -4.96 -8.15 9.78
CA GLY A 30 -5.30 -9.24 10.70
C GLY A 30 -4.09 -10.12 11.02
N THR A 31 -2.91 -9.52 11.15
CA THR A 31 -1.66 -10.23 11.45
C THR A 31 -0.95 -9.60 12.65
N GLY A 32 0.03 -10.29 13.23
CA GLY A 32 0.81 -9.73 14.34
C GLY A 32 1.83 -8.70 13.87
N ARG A 33 2.08 -7.65 14.66
CA ARG A 33 3.09 -6.61 14.39
C ARG A 33 4.45 -7.18 14.00
N SER A 34 4.93 -8.20 14.71
CA SER A 34 6.21 -8.86 14.40
C SER A 34 6.21 -9.52 13.02
N ALA A 35 5.08 -10.11 12.60
CA ALA A 35 4.95 -10.67 11.27
C ALA A 35 5.00 -9.57 10.20
N TYR A 36 4.35 -8.44 10.43
CA TYR A 36 4.42 -7.29 9.52
C TYR A 36 5.83 -6.69 9.43
N SER A 37 6.52 -6.54 10.55
CA SER A 37 7.93 -6.11 10.56
C SER A 37 8.85 -7.07 9.80
N ASN A 38 8.53 -8.37 9.78
CA ASN A 38 9.27 -9.35 8.99
C ASN A 38 9.01 -9.22 7.49
N TYR A 39 7.82 -8.75 7.08
CA TYR A 39 7.55 -8.39 5.70
C TYR A 39 8.35 -7.15 5.27
N GLU A 40 8.37 -6.08 6.08
CA GLU A 40 9.11 -4.84 5.76
C GLU A 40 10.64 -5.01 5.73
N SER A 41 11.16 -6.01 6.44
CA SER A 41 12.59 -6.35 6.42
C SER A 41 12.97 -7.33 5.31
N GLY A 42 11.99 -7.87 4.57
CA GLY A 42 12.22 -8.91 3.57
C GLY A 42 12.75 -10.22 4.17
N THR A 43 12.58 -10.43 5.49
CA THR A 43 12.92 -11.70 6.15
C THR A 43 11.84 -12.75 5.90
N ARG A 44 10.57 -12.33 5.86
CA ARG A 44 9.42 -13.15 5.48
C ARG A 44 8.80 -12.64 4.19
N GLU A 45 8.33 -13.55 3.35
CA GLU A 45 7.60 -13.20 2.13
C GLU A 45 6.16 -12.75 2.47
N LEU A 46 5.71 -11.70 1.81
CA LEU A 46 4.37 -11.15 1.98
C LEU A 46 3.37 -11.98 1.16
N PRO A 47 2.31 -12.54 1.76
CA PRO A 47 1.31 -13.30 1.01
C PRO A 47 0.54 -12.43 0.01
N LEU A 48 0.14 -13.00 -1.14
CA LEU A 48 -0.63 -12.28 -2.17
C LEU A 48 -1.90 -11.61 -1.62
N ALA A 49 -2.67 -12.30 -0.78
CA ALA A 49 -3.86 -11.72 -0.16
C ALA A 49 -3.56 -10.48 0.72
N ALA A 50 -2.36 -10.43 1.33
CA ALA A 50 -1.92 -9.25 2.07
C ALA A 50 -1.44 -8.14 1.14
N MET A 51 -0.80 -8.48 0.01
CA MET A 51 -0.43 -7.51 -1.02
C MET A 51 -1.65 -6.79 -1.60
N GLU A 52 -2.72 -7.53 -1.92
CA GLU A 52 -3.97 -6.96 -2.44
C GLU A 52 -4.59 -5.97 -1.43
N LYS A 53 -4.65 -6.36 -0.15
CA LYS A 53 -5.14 -5.48 0.91
C LYS A 53 -4.29 -4.21 1.06
N LEU A 54 -2.96 -4.32 0.97
CA LEU A 54 -2.07 -3.16 1.03
C LEU A 54 -2.23 -2.24 -0.18
N ALA A 55 -2.38 -2.80 -1.38
CA ALA A 55 -2.62 -2.03 -2.58
C ALA A 55 -3.92 -1.20 -2.46
N ASP A 56 -4.97 -1.80 -1.89
CA ASP A 56 -6.22 -1.10 -1.60
C ASP A 56 -6.06 -0.03 -0.51
N LEU A 57 -5.34 -0.32 0.58
CA LEU A 57 -5.06 0.64 1.65
C LEU A 57 -4.33 1.88 1.13
N TYR A 58 -3.30 1.67 0.31
CA TYR A 58 -2.49 2.76 -0.22
C TYR A 58 -3.10 3.42 -1.46
N GLY A 59 -4.08 2.77 -2.11
CA GLY A 59 -4.74 3.28 -3.30
C GLY A 59 -3.91 3.13 -4.57
N CYS A 60 -3.05 2.13 -4.63
CA CYS A 60 -2.18 1.85 -5.78
C CYS A 60 -2.57 0.54 -6.47
N ASP A 61 -1.91 0.23 -7.58
CA ASP A 61 -1.99 -1.09 -8.17
C ASP A 61 -1.02 -2.05 -7.44
N ILE A 62 -1.30 -3.36 -7.47
CA ILE A 62 -0.40 -4.36 -6.87
C ILE A 62 0.98 -4.34 -7.53
N TYR A 63 1.06 -4.00 -8.83
CA TYR A 63 2.32 -3.85 -9.55
C TYR A 63 3.20 -2.73 -8.99
N THR A 64 2.62 -1.71 -8.33
CA THR A 64 3.40 -0.66 -7.67
C THR A 64 4.27 -1.24 -6.54
N LEU A 65 3.88 -2.37 -5.93
CA LEU A 65 4.72 -3.06 -4.94
C LEU A 65 6.00 -3.63 -5.56
N TYR A 66 6.02 -3.88 -6.87
CA TYR A 66 7.17 -4.39 -7.62
C TYR A 66 8.00 -3.29 -8.28
N GLU A 67 7.67 -2.00 -8.10
CA GLU A 67 8.39 -0.90 -8.73
C GLU A 67 9.83 -0.83 -8.20
N GLU A 68 10.80 -0.96 -9.10
CA GLU A 68 12.22 -0.95 -8.76
C GLU A 68 12.72 0.45 -8.41
N ASN A 69 12.17 1.47 -9.07
CA ASN A 69 12.55 2.86 -8.85
C ASN A 69 11.81 3.44 -7.64
N SER A 70 12.53 3.64 -6.53
CA SER A 70 11.97 4.22 -5.30
C SER A 70 11.41 5.63 -5.53
N ASP A 71 12.00 6.42 -6.43
CA ASP A 71 11.56 7.79 -6.69
C ASP A 71 10.18 7.82 -7.34
N VAL A 72 9.85 6.81 -8.16
CA VAL A 72 8.51 6.67 -8.76
C VAL A 72 7.48 6.38 -7.67
N VAL A 73 7.80 5.49 -6.73
CA VAL A 73 6.94 5.14 -5.60
C VAL A 73 6.73 6.36 -4.69
N GLU A 74 7.81 7.07 -4.34
CA GLU A 74 7.75 8.28 -3.51
C GLU A 74 6.95 9.41 -4.17
N ASN A 75 7.13 9.64 -5.48
CA ASN A 75 6.35 10.66 -6.21
C ASN A 75 4.86 10.29 -6.33
N MET A 76 4.54 9.00 -6.52
CA MET A 76 3.16 8.51 -6.50
C MET A 76 2.51 8.75 -5.13
N LEU A 77 3.28 8.58 -4.04
CA LEU A 77 2.84 8.77 -2.67
C LEU A 77 2.74 10.24 -2.24
N ALA A 78 3.65 11.11 -2.71
CA ALA A 78 3.66 12.54 -2.40
C ALA A 78 2.39 13.25 -2.90
N THR A 79 1.73 12.68 -3.91
CA THR A 79 0.44 13.16 -4.42
C THR A 79 -0.74 12.67 -3.55
N ALA A 80 -0.56 11.58 -2.81
CA ALA A 80 -1.62 10.79 -2.19
C ALA A 80 -1.97 11.19 -0.75
N PHE A 81 -2.02 12.50 -0.45
CA PHE A 81 -2.58 13.12 0.77
C PHE A 81 -1.59 13.42 1.91
N ARG A 82 -1.24 14.70 2.05
CA ARG A 82 -0.69 15.31 3.27
C ARG A 82 -1.77 15.41 4.36
N VAL A 83 -2.28 14.28 4.84
CA VAL A 83 -3.31 14.27 5.90
C VAL A 83 -2.67 13.77 7.18
N ASP A 84 -2.50 14.69 8.12
CA ASP A 84 -2.07 14.38 9.48
C ASP A 84 -3.28 13.93 10.32
N ASN A 85 -3.07 12.96 11.22
CA ASN A 85 -4.03 12.48 12.23
C ASN A 85 -5.35 11.82 11.71
N LEU A 86 -5.24 10.77 10.89
CA LEU A 86 -6.39 9.92 10.52
C LEU A 86 -6.71 8.89 11.61
N SER A 87 -8.00 8.73 11.95
CA SER A 87 -8.46 7.61 12.78
C SER A 87 -8.55 6.31 11.96
N PRO A 88 -8.56 5.12 12.59
CA PRO A 88 -8.75 3.85 11.89
C PRO A 88 -10.03 3.78 11.05
N GLU A 89 -11.08 4.49 11.48
CA GLU A 89 -12.34 4.56 10.75
C GLU A 89 -12.21 5.44 9.49
N ASP A 90 -11.50 6.56 9.58
CA ASP A 90 -11.20 7.41 8.43
C ASP A 90 -10.36 6.65 7.39
N MET A 91 -9.42 5.83 7.84
CA MET A 91 -8.62 4.98 6.95
C MET A 91 -9.48 4.00 6.15
N ALA A 92 -10.45 3.37 6.79
CA ALA A 92 -11.36 2.45 6.13
C ALA A 92 -12.23 3.17 5.07
N GLN A 93 -12.72 4.37 5.40
CA GLN A 93 -13.52 5.19 4.49
C GLN A 93 -12.71 5.67 3.29
N ILE A 94 -11.49 6.19 3.53
CA ILE A 94 -10.58 6.64 2.48
C ILE A 94 -10.20 5.48 1.55
N ALA A 95 -9.90 4.30 2.10
CA ALA A 95 -9.60 3.12 1.30
C ALA A 95 -10.79 2.71 0.41
N SER A 96 -12.01 2.74 0.96
CA SER A 96 -13.23 2.45 0.20
C SER A 96 -13.43 3.45 -0.95
N PHE A 97 -13.25 4.74 -0.69
CA PHE A 97 -13.35 5.77 -1.72
C PHE A 97 -12.27 5.61 -2.81
N LYS A 98 -11.00 5.39 -2.41
CA LYS A 98 -9.89 5.13 -3.34
C LYS A 98 -10.17 3.94 -4.23
N ARG A 99 -10.76 2.86 -3.69
CA ARG A 99 -11.16 1.68 -4.47
C ARG A 99 -12.19 2.02 -5.54
N VAL A 100 -13.20 2.83 -5.22
CA VAL A 100 -14.21 3.28 -6.19
C VAL A 100 -13.57 4.06 -7.33
N VAL A 101 -12.71 5.04 -7.01
CA VAL A 101 -12.00 5.86 -8.02
C VAL A 101 -11.11 5.00 -8.90
N LYS A 102 -10.34 4.07 -8.31
CA LYS A 102 -9.48 3.12 -9.04
C LYS A 102 -10.28 2.28 -10.03
N ASN A 103 -11.41 1.73 -9.60
CA ASN A 103 -12.29 0.95 -10.47
C ASN A 103 -12.85 1.78 -11.62
N TYR A 104 -13.26 3.02 -11.35
CA TYR A 104 -13.75 3.94 -12.38
C TYR A 104 -12.68 4.24 -13.45
N LEU A 105 -11.46 4.61 -13.03
CA LEU A 105 -10.35 4.89 -13.96
C LEU A 105 -10.00 3.66 -14.80
N LYS A 106 -10.04 2.47 -14.20
CA LYS A 106 -9.81 1.21 -14.91
C LYS A 106 -10.88 0.96 -15.97
N LEU A 107 -12.15 1.25 -15.67
CA LEU A 107 -13.24 1.13 -16.64
C LEU A 107 -13.10 2.14 -17.78
N ASP A 108 -12.78 3.41 -17.49
CA ASP A 108 -12.53 4.44 -18.52
C ASP A 108 -11.38 4.03 -19.48
N MET A 109 -10.29 3.48 -18.95
CA MET A 109 -9.20 2.95 -19.78
C MET A 109 -9.62 1.78 -20.67
N LEU A 110 -10.50 0.89 -20.18
CA LEU A 110 -10.99 -0.25 -20.95
C LEU A 110 -11.98 0.16 -22.04
N LEU A 111 -12.73 1.24 -21.83
CA LEU A 111 -13.71 1.79 -22.77
C LEU A 111 -13.07 2.67 -23.86
N LYS A 112 -11.82 3.11 -23.68
CA LYS A 112 -11.03 3.87 -24.67
C LYS A 112 -10.34 2.99 -25.73
N ARG A 113 -10.77 1.73 -25.87
CA ARG A 113 -10.35 0.83 -26.96
C ARG A 113 -11.28 0.90 -28.15
#